data_AF-A0A536SKR7-F1
#
_entry.id   AF-A0A536SKR7-F1
#
_cell.length_a   1.000
_cell.length_b   1.000
_cell.length_c   1.000
_cell.angle_alpha   90.00
_cell.angle_beta   90.00
_cell.angle_gamma   90.00
#
_symmetry.space_group_name_H-M   'P 1'
#
loop_
_entity.id
_entity.type
_entity.pdbx_description
1 polymer ?
#
loop_
_entity_poly.entity_id
_entity_poly.type
_entity_poly.pdbx_seq_one_letter_code
_entity_poly.pdbx_strand_id
1 'polypeptide(L)'
;MERRDFLKTAAAGAAAAVTAQAAEPTKPAAKEEKQLPGDIVVERPGSDFMVDVIKTLDLEYMTTNPGASFRSLHESLINHGGNKKPELLTCLHEESAVAMAHGYAKAAGKPMGVLVHGTVGLQHASMGVYNAWCDRVPIMMFAGNGLDAAKRRPGTEWNHSVQDAALVVRDYVK
;
A
#
# COMPACT_ATOMS: atom_id res chain seq x y z
N MET A 1 -37.25 23.55 22.39
CA MET A 1 -38.07 23.21 21.21
C MET A 1 -37.21 22.32 20.32
N GLU A 2 -37.55 21.03 20.32
CA GLU A 2 -36.78 19.90 19.78
C GLU A 2 -36.82 19.84 18.24
N ARG A 3 -35.67 19.53 17.62
CA ARG A 3 -35.47 19.43 16.15
C ARG A 3 -36.16 18.23 15.48
N ARG A 4 -37.01 17.46 16.20
CA ARG A 4 -37.52 16.15 15.76
C ARG A 4 -38.92 16.16 15.14
N ASP A 5 -39.61 17.29 15.10
CA ASP A 5 -41.01 17.36 14.64
C ASP A 5 -41.22 18.03 13.27
N PHE A 6 -40.15 18.50 12.60
CA PHE A 6 -40.27 19.18 11.31
C PHE A 6 -40.53 18.25 10.11
N LEU A 7 -40.22 16.95 10.23
CA LEU A 7 -40.30 16.01 9.10
C LEU A 7 -41.61 15.19 9.02
N LYS A 8 -42.59 15.45 9.89
CA LYS A 8 -43.83 14.64 9.94
C LYS A 8 -45.06 15.27 9.29
N THR A 9 -44.97 16.47 8.71
CA THR A 9 -46.16 17.20 8.23
C THR A 9 -46.11 17.69 6.78
N ALA A 10 -45.15 17.26 5.97
CA ALA A 10 -45.10 17.66 4.56
C ALA A 10 -45.47 16.49 3.62
N ALA A 11 -46.59 16.67 2.93
CA ALA A 11 -47.08 15.94 1.75
C ALA A 11 -48.09 14.79 1.99
N ALA A 12 -49.27 15.15 2.51
CA ALA A 12 -50.51 14.57 2.01
C ALA A 12 -50.98 15.43 0.81
N GLY A 13 -51.10 14.84 -0.39
CA GLY A 13 -51.52 15.56 -1.59
C GLY A 13 -51.86 14.65 -2.77
N ALA A 14 -53.16 14.42 -2.94
CA ALA A 14 -53.93 14.08 -4.14
C ALA A 14 -53.39 13.07 -5.18
N ALA A 15 -54.14 11.98 -5.35
CA ALA A 15 -54.04 11.03 -6.44
C ALA A 15 -54.61 11.60 -7.75
N ALA A 16 -53.88 11.41 -8.86
CA ALA A 16 -54.41 11.42 -10.21
C ALA A 16 -53.87 10.18 -10.94
N ALA A 17 -54.78 9.33 -11.41
CA ALA A 17 -54.45 8.10 -12.12
C ALA A 17 -54.03 8.42 -13.56
N VAL A 18 -52.81 8.03 -13.93
CA VAL A 18 -52.38 7.91 -15.33
C VAL A 18 -52.00 6.45 -15.54
N THR A 19 -52.78 5.74 -16.34
CA THR A 19 -52.48 4.37 -16.75
C THR A 19 -51.33 4.38 -17.75
N ALA A 20 -50.11 4.13 -17.27
CA ALA A 20 -48.96 3.82 -18.11
C ALA A 20 -48.86 2.29 -18.27
N GLN A 21 -48.77 1.84 -19.52
CA GLN A 21 -48.62 0.45 -19.92
C GLN A 21 -47.38 -0.16 -19.25
N ALA A 22 -47.58 -1.23 -18.49
CA ALA A 22 -46.50 -1.94 -17.79
C ALA A 22 -45.60 -2.66 -18.81
N ALA A 23 -44.40 -2.12 -19.02
CA ALA A 23 -43.28 -2.90 -19.51
C ALA A 23 -42.85 -3.86 -18.40
N GLU A 24 -42.63 -5.13 -18.74
CA GLU A 24 -42.13 -6.13 -17.80
C GLU A 24 -40.82 -5.64 -17.15
N PRO A 25 -40.69 -5.71 -15.81
CA PRO A 25 -39.46 -5.34 -15.16
C PRO A 25 -38.39 -6.36 -15.54
N THR A 26 -37.48 -5.97 -16.45
CA THR A 26 -36.18 -6.63 -16.60
C THR A 26 -35.55 -6.72 -15.22
N LYS A 27 -35.38 -7.95 -14.71
CA LYS A 27 -34.63 -8.22 -13.48
C LYS A 27 -33.34 -7.40 -13.53
N PRO A 28 -33.07 -6.51 -12.56
CA PRO A 28 -31.77 -5.91 -12.45
C PRO A 28 -30.76 -7.06 -12.42
N ALA A 29 -29.77 -7.02 -13.33
CA ALA A 29 -28.62 -7.90 -13.23
C ALA A 29 -28.13 -7.84 -11.77
N ALA A 30 -27.99 -9.00 -11.14
CA ALA A 30 -27.50 -9.09 -9.78
C ALA A 30 -26.22 -8.25 -9.71
N LYS A 31 -26.26 -7.15 -8.95
CA LYS A 31 -25.04 -6.40 -8.64
C LYS A 31 -24.16 -7.41 -7.94
N GLU A 32 -23.05 -7.80 -8.57
CA GLU A 32 -22.00 -8.53 -7.87
C GLU A 32 -21.75 -7.79 -6.56
N GLU A 33 -21.98 -8.48 -5.44
CA GLU A 33 -21.71 -7.93 -4.12
C GLU A 33 -20.25 -7.51 -4.13
N LYS A 34 -20.03 -6.21 -3.91
CA LYS A 34 -18.69 -5.64 -3.89
C LYS A 34 -17.98 -6.24 -2.68
N GLN A 35 -17.24 -7.30 -2.94
CA GLN A 35 -16.48 -8.07 -1.96
C GLN A 35 -15.72 -7.10 -1.05
N LEU A 36 -15.99 -7.17 0.26
CA LEU A 36 -15.44 -6.20 1.21
C LEU A 36 -13.92 -6.42 1.30
N PRO A 37 -13.14 -5.40 1.67
CA PRO A 37 -11.68 -5.49 1.67
C PRO A 37 -11.08 -6.65 2.49
N GLY A 38 -11.83 -7.25 3.42
CA GLY A 38 -11.44 -8.42 4.21
C GLY A 38 -11.82 -9.79 3.63
N ASP A 39 -12.58 -9.82 2.54
CA ASP A 39 -13.12 -11.07 1.97
C ASP A 39 -12.18 -11.66 0.88
N ILE A 40 -11.11 -10.96 0.52
CA ILE A 40 -10.13 -11.41 -0.49
C ILE A 40 -8.94 -12.03 0.24
N VAL A 41 -9.06 -13.32 0.53
CA VAL A 41 -7.95 -14.13 1.06
C VAL A 41 -7.24 -14.80 -0.12
N VAL A 42 -5.96 -14.46 -0.29
CA VAL A 42 -5.10 -15.16 -1.25
C VAL A 42 -4.37 -16.25 -0.46
N GLU A 43 -4.67 -17.53 -0.72
CA GLU A 43 -4.10 -18.63 0.08
C GLU A 43 -2.57 -18.78 -0.07
N ARG A 44 -2.03 -18.44 -1.24
CA ARG A 44 -0.59 -18.52 -1.54
C ARG A 44 -0.14 -17.28 -2.32
N PRO A 45 -0.02 -16.13 -1.66
CA PRO A 45 0.42 -14.91 -2.32
C PRO A 45 1.91 -15.01 -2.68
N GLY A 46 2.30 -14.43 -3.81
CA GLY A 46 3.71 -14.37 -4.21
C GLY A 46 4.61 -13.65 -3.20
N SER A 47 4.02 -12.82 -2.32
CA SER A 47 4.74 -12.15 -1.24
C SER A 47 5.28 -13.11 -0.18
N ASP A 48 4.67 -14.28 0.04
CA ASP A 48 5.20 -15.27 0.99
C ASP A 48 6.54 -15.81 0.51
N PHE A 49 6.62 -16.14 -0.78
CA PHE A 49 7.88 -16.53 -1.41
C PHE A 49 8.93 -15.41 -1.36
N MET A 50 8.52 -14.15 -1.56
CA MET A 50 9.43 -13.01 -1.39
C MET A 50 9.96 -12.92 0.05
N VAL A 51 9.13 -13.17 1.06
CA VAL A 51 9.56 -13.19 2.47
C VAL A 51 10.55 -14.33 2.72
N ASP A 52 10.31 -15.52 2.16
CA ASP A 52 11.26 -16.63 2.27
C ASP A 52 12.62 -16.26 1.67
N VAL A 53 12.65 -15.57 0.53
CA VAL A 53 13.90 -15.05 -0.06
C VAL A 53 14.52 -13.96 0.81
N ILE A 54 13.73 -13.01 1.33
CA ILE A 54 14.23 -11.94 2.22
C ILE A 54 14.87 -12.53 3.48
N LYS A 55 14.32 -13.61 4.03
CA LYS A 55 14.89 -14.34 5.17
C LYS A 55 16.29 -14.89 4.89
N THR A 56 16.61 -15.23 3.63
CA THR A 56 17.97 -15.68 3.25
C THR A 56 19.02 -14.56 3.25
N LEU A 57 18.58 -13.30 3.23
CA LEU A 57 19.47 -12.13 3.27
C LEU A 57 19.99 -11.81 4.68
N ASP A 58 19.51 -12.53 5.71
CA ASP A 58 19.87 -12.35 7.13
C ASP A 58 19.75 -10.89 7.63
N LEU A 59 18.72 -10.18 7.15
CA LEU A 59 18.37 -8.85 7.64
C LEU A 59 17.72 -8.97 9.01
N GLU A 60 18.28 -8.30 10.03
CA GLU A 60 17.69 -8.29 11.37
C GLU A 60 16.43 -7.42 11.42
N TYR A 61 16.45 -6.28 10.74
CA TYR A 61 15.38 -5.30 10.77
C TYR A 61 15.06 -4.76 9.38
N MET A 62 13.83 -4.29 9.22
CA MET A 62 13.36 -3.64 8.01
C MET A 62 12.45 -2.46 8.38
N THR A 63 12.78 -1.25 7.91
CA THR A 63 11.93 -0.07 8.15
C THR A 63 10.89 0.12 7.05
N THR A 64 9.75 0.72 7.40
CA THR A 64 8.72 1.05 6.41
C THR A 64 7.87 2.24 6.84
N ASN A 65 7.54 3.12 5.89
CA ASN A 65 6.31 3.92 5.97
C ASN A 65 5.23 3.15 5.19
N PRO A 66 4.21 2.56 5.85
CA PRO A 66 3.28 1.64 5.20
C PRO A 66 2.60 2.22 3.95
N GLY A 67 2.65 1.48 2.84
CA GLY A 67 2.11 1.90 1.56
C GLY A 67 1.27 0.82 0.88
N ALA A 68 0.26 1.26 0.12
CA ALA A 68 -0.67 0.35 -0.56
C ALA A 68 0.03 -0.55 -1.62
N SER A 69 1.16 -0.11 -2.17
CA SER A 69 1.88 -0.80 -3.26
C SER A 69 2.64 -2.05 -2.83
N PHE A 70 2.89 -2.24 -1.53
CA PHE A 70 3.54 -3.43 -0.97
C PHE A 70 2.74 -4.05 0.17
N ARG A 71 1.41 -3.81 0.22
CA ARG A 71 0.53 -4.34 1.26
C ARG A 71 0.65 -5.86 1.44
N SER A 72 0.80 -6.60 0.34
CA SER A 72 0.92 -8.06 0.36
C SER A 72 2.23 -8.48 1.03
N LEU A 73 3.32 -7.75 0.78
CA LEU A 73 4.61 -8.00 1.41
C LEU A 73 4.58 -7.62 2.90
N HIS A 74 3.90 -6.54 3.26
CA HIS A 74 3.70 -6.15 4.65
C HIS A 74 2.92 -7.24 5.42
N GLU A 75 1.81 -7.70 4.84
CA GLU A 75 1.00 -8.80 5.36
C GLU A 75 1.84 -10.09 5.53
N SER A 76 2.55 -10.50 4.49
CA SER A 76 3.40 -11.69 4.53
C SER A 76 4.53 -11.57 5.53
N LEU A 77 5.16 -10.41 5.71
CA LEU A 77 6.24 -10.24 6.71
C LEU A 77 5.72 -10.46 8.14
N ILE A 78 4.49 -10.02 8.41
CA ILE A 78 3.86 -10.16 9.73
C ILE A 78 3.34 -11.60 9.92
N ASN A 79 2.48 -12.07 9.02
CA ASN A 79 1.68 -13.29 9.25
C ASN A 79 2.37 -14.58 8.76
N HIS A 80 3.09 -14.55 7.63
CA HIS A 80 3.89 -15.69 7.16
C HIS A 80 5.31 -15.65 7.75
N GLY A 81 5.89 -14.45 7.82
CA GLY A 81 7.23 -14.19 8.29
C GLY A 81 7.39 -14.30 9.80
N GLY A 82 6.31 -14.05 10.56
CA GLY A 82 6.29 -14.00 12.02
C GLY A 82 6.94 -12.74 12.58
N ASN A 83 7.06 -11.67 11.78
CA ASN A 83 7.70 -10.40 12.12
C ASN A 83 9.10 -10.58 12.77
N LYS A 84 9.88 -11.54 12.27
CA LYS A 84 11.19 -11.88 12.83
C LYS A 84 12.16 -12.22 11.72
N LYS A 85 13.32 -11.55 11.73
CA LYS A 85 14.38 -11.69 10.72
C LYS A 85 13.86 -11.57 9.28
N PRO A 86 13.40 -10.38 8.84
CA PRO A 86 13.51 -9.10 9.54
C PRO A 86 12.31 -8.79 10.44
N GLU A 87 12.55 -8.06 11.53
CA GLU A 87 11.50 -7.36 12.28
C GLU A 87 11.15 -6.04 11.59
N LEU A 88 9.85 -5.82 11.34
CA LEU A 88 9.34 -4.60 10.73
C LEU A 88 9.27 -3.45 11.73
N LEU A 89 9.94 -2.35 11.42
CA LEU A 89 9.91 -1.10 12.17
C LEU A 89 9.13 -0.05 11.37
N THR A 90 7.99 0.38 11.88
CA THR A 90 7.18 1.40 11.21
C THR A 90 7.73 2.80 11.46
N CYS A 91 7.63 3.64 10.43
CA CYS A 91 8.12 5.01 10.40
C CYS A 91 7.00 5.93 9.93
N LEU A 92 7.04 7.19 10.36
CA LEU A 92 6.08 8.20 9.92
C LEU A 92 6.48 8.89 8.60
N HIS A 93 7.70 8.65 8.11
CA HIS A 93 8.25 9.25 6.90
C HIS A 93 9.33 8.36 6.28
N GLU A 94 9.40 8.31 4.96
CA GLU A 94 10.36 7.49 4.20
C GLU A 94 11.80 7.94 4.42
N GLU A 95 12.06 9.24 4.49
CA GLU A 95 13.40 9.76 4.81
C GLU A 95 13.89 9.26 6.17
N SER A 96 13.03 9.27 7.19
CA SER A 96 13.34 8.74 8.51
C SER A 96 13.56 7.22 8.48
N ALA A 97 12.81 6.49 7.65
CA ALA A 97 12.99 5.05 7.46
C ALA A 97 14.39 4.74 6.92
N VAL A 98 14.85 5.49 5.91
CA VAL A 98 16.20 5.35 5.35
C VAL A 98 17.27 5.83 6.33
N ALA A 99 17.04 6.94 7.04
CA ALA A 99 17.98 7.45 8.04
C ALA A 99 18.20 6.47 9.20
N MET A 100 17.15 5.76 9.64
CA MET A 100 17.30 4.70 10.63
C MET A 100 18.11 3.52 10.11
N ALA A 101 17.87 3.08 8.87
CA ALA A 101 18.69 2.05 8.24
C ALA A 101 20.15 2.47 8.10
N HIS A 102 20.38 3.72 7.73
CA HIS A 102 21.70 4.33 7.66
C HIS A 102 22.42 4.31 9.02
N GLY A 103 21.74 4.74 10.09
CA GLY A 103 22.29 4.74 11.44
C GLY A 103 22.56 3.33 11.98
N TYR A 104 21.61 2.41 11.79
CA TYR A 104 21.76 1.01 12.19
C TYR A 104 22.96 0.36 11.52
N ALA A 105 23.12 0.53 10.20
CA ALA A 105 24.23 -0.10 9.49
C ALA A 105 25.60 0.43 9.93
N LYS A 106 25.69 1.71 10.31
CA LYS A 106 26.90 2.28 10.92
C LYS A 106 27.18 1.75 12.32
N ALA A 107 26.14 1.55 13.13
CA ALA A 107 26.28 1.13 14.53
C ALA A 107 26.51 -0.40 14.67
N ALA A 108 25.78 -1.21 13.91
CA ALA A 108 25.80 -2.66 13.99
C ALA A 108 26.78 -3.31 12.99
N GLY A 109 27.23 -2.57 11.97
CA GLY A 109 28.06 -3.12 10.89
C GLY A 109 27.33 -4.10 9.97
N LYS A 110 25.99 -4.08 9.96
CA LYS A 110 25.12 -4.97 9.18
C LYS A 110 24.12 -4.16 8.35
N PRO A 111 23.77 -4.60 7.13
CA PRO A 111 22.76 -3.92 6.33
C PRO A 111 21.37 -4.02 6.98
N MET A 112 20.52 -3.04 6.68
CA MET A 112 19.11 -3.01 7.08
C MET A 112 18.21 -2.87 5.85
N GLY A 113 17.03 -3.48 5.92
CA GLY A 113 16.02 -3.37 4.87
C GLY A 113 15.22 -2.07 4.96
N VAL A 114 14.77 -1.54 3.83
CA VAL A 114 13.81 -0.41 3.78
C VAL A 114 12.74 -0.69 2.73
N LEU A 115 11.46 -0.59 3.10
CA LEU A 115 10.33 -0.66 2.18
C LEU A 115 9.82 0.76 1.86
N VAL A 116 9.72 1.09 0.56
CA VAL A 116 9.26 2.40 0.09
C VAL A 116 8.08 2.31 -0.89
N HIS A 117 7.20 3.31 -0.83
CA HIS A 117 5.94 3.33 -1.59
C HIS A 117 6.07 4.02 -2.94
N GLY A 118 6.18 3.25 -4.03
CA GLY A 118 6.00 3.75 -5.38
C GLY A 118 6.76 5.06 -5.66
N THR A 119 6.12 5.99 -6.38
CA THR A 119 6.80 7.20 -6.86
C THR A 119 7.03 8.18 -5.72
N VAL A 120 5.99 8.44 -4.93
CA VAL A 120 6.01 9.46 -3.87
C VAL A 120 6.93 9.07 -2.72
N GLY A 121 6.90 7.80 -2.32
CA GLY A 121 7.76 7.30 -1.25
C GLY A 121 9.22 7.24 -1.68
N LEU A 122 9.49 6.91 -2.95
CA LEU A 122 10.86 6.97 -3.48
C LEU A 122 11.39 8.41 -3.52
N GLN A 123 10.56 9.38 -3.94
CA GLN A 123 10.91 10.80 -3.91
C GLN A 123 11.22 11.29 -2.50
N HIS A 124 10.43 10.89 -1.50
CA HIS A 124 10.69 11.24 -0.09
C HIS A 124 11.92 10.50 0.47
N ALA A 125 12.21 9.29 0.00
CA ALA A 125 13.39 8.53 0.41
C ALA A 125 14.70 9.07 -0.21
N SER A 126 14.65 9.72 -1.37
CA SER A 126 15.81 10.13 -2.18
C SER A 126 16.92 10.81 -1.38
N MET A 127 16.58 11.77 -0.52
CA MET A 127 17.57 12.50 0.29
C MET A 127 18.31 11.57 1.26
N GLY A 128 17.59 10.64 1.92
CA GLY A 128 18.18 9.64 2.79
C GLY A 128 19.07 8.66 2.03
N VAL A 129 18.66 8.23 0.83
CA VAL A 129 19.44 7.31 -0.02
C VAL A 129 20.72 7.99 -0.49
N TYR A 130 20.66 9.25 -0.89
CA TYR A 130 21.83 10.04 -1.28
C TYR A 130 22.85 10.15 -0.13
N ASN A 131 22.39 10.42 1.09
CA ASN A 131 23.27 10.46 2.27
C ASN A 131 23.94 9.10 2.55
N ALA A 132 23.18 8.00 2.47
CA ALA A 132 23.74 6.66 2.63
C ALA A 132 24.77 6.33 1.55
N TRP A 133 24.56 6.79 0.31
CA TRP A 133 25.49 6.62 -0.79
C TRP A 133 26.79 7.41 -0.60
N CYS A 134 26.70 8.66 -0.14
CA CYS A 134 27.86 9.49 0.21
C CYS A 134 28.72 8.82 1.29
N ASP A 135 28.07 8.27 2.32
CA ASP A 135 28.74 7.64 3.46
C ASP A 135 29.14 6.16 3.20
N ARG A 136 28.86 5.65 1.99
CA ARG A 136 29.14 4.25 1.59
C ARG A 136 28.50 3.22 2.50
N VAL A 137 27.32 3.52 3.05
CA VAL A 137 26.61 2.64 3.97
C VAL A 137 25.71 1.66 3.22
N PRO A 138 25.77 0.35 3.53
CA PRO A 138 24.94 -0.65 2.88
C PRO A 138 23.51 -0.61 3.41
N ILE A 139 22.55 -0.34 2.52
CA ILE A 139 21.11 -0.40 2.79
C ILE A 139 20.45 -1.22 1.66
N MET A 140 19.55 -2.13 2.02
CA MET A 140 18.77 -2.92 1.04
C MET A 140 17.37 -2.32 0.90
N MET A 141 17.10 -1.68 -0.24
CA MET A 141 15.82 -0.99 -0.47
C MET A 141 14.91 -1.79 -1.39
N PHE A 142 13.63 -1.89 -1.01
CA PHE A 142 12.57 -2.52 -1.79
C PHE A 142 11.49 -1.49 -2.11
N ALA A 143 11.26 -1.22 -3.38
CA ALA A 143 10.22 -0.30 -3.83
C ALA A 143 8.98 -1.08 -4.28
N GLY A 144 7.86 -0.92 -3.55
CA GLY A 144 6.59 -1.52 -3.95
C GLY A 144 6.00 -0.77 -5.15
N ASN A 145 5.68 -1.49 -6.22
CA ASN A 145 5.14 -0.90 -7.45
C ASN A 145 4.14 -1.82 -8.17
N GLY A 146 3.16 -1.25 -8.86
CA GLY A 146 2.25 -1.97 -9.74
C GLY A 146 2.48 -1.56 -11.19
N LEU A 147 3.23 -2.34 -11.99
CA LEU A 147 3.55 -1.94 -13.37
C LEU A 147 2.40 -2.15 -14.35
N ASP A 148 1.63 -3.22 -14.20
CA ASP A 148 0.58 -3.60 -15.15
C ASP A 148 -0.68 -2.74 -14.97
N ALA A 149 -0.88 -1.79 -15.88
CA ALA A 149 -2.03 -0.88 -15.86
C ALA A 149 -3.38 -1.62 -15.88
N ALA A 150 -3.47 -2.80 -16.49
CA ALA A 150 -4.70 -3.59 -16.53
C ALA A 150 -5.04 -4.25 -15.18
N LYS A 151 -4.06 -4.33 -14.25
CA LYS A 151 -4.22 -4.96 -12.94
C LYS A 151 -4.23 -3.96 -11.77
N ARG A 152 -3.96 -2.68 -12.02
CA ARG A 152 -3.97 -1.63 -11.00
C ARG A 152 -5.38 -1.40 -10.47
N ARG A 153 -5.52 -1.30 -9.16
CA ARG A 153 -6.77 -0.83 -8.54
C ARG A 153 -6.92 0.68 -8.75
N PRO A 154 -8.16 1.19 -8.83
CA PRO A 154 -8.40 2.64 -8.86
C PRO A 154 -7.79 3.34 -7.63
N GLY A 155 -7.35 4.60 -7.80
CA GLY A 155 -6.82 5.43 -6.72
C GLY A 155 -5.29 5.41 -6.62
N THR A 156 -4.76 5.12 -5.43
CA THR A 156 -3.31 5.23 -5.13
C THR A 156 -2.44 4.38 -6.06
N GLU A 157 -2.88 3.17 -6.40
CA GLU A 157 -2.14 2.31 -7.35
C GLU A 157 -2.11 2.90 -8.77
N TRP A 158 -3.08 3.74 -9.15
CA TRP A 158 -3.04 4.44 -10.43
C TRP A 158 -2.08 5.64 -10.38
N ASN A 159 -2.27 6.50 -9.37
CA ASN A 159 -1.58 7.79 -9.29
C ASN A 159 -0.10 7.67 -8.87
N HIS A 160 0.23 6.69 -8.02
CA HIS A 160 1.56 6.56 -7.41
C HIS A 160 2.38 5.40 -8.00
N SER A 161 1.91 4.77 -9.08
CA SER A 161 2.68 3.76 -9.78
C SER A 161 3.88 4.37 -10.49
N VAL A 162 5.04 3.84 -10.17
CA VAL A 162 6.32 4.22 -10.77
C VAL A 162 6.39 3.65 -12.18
N GLN A 163 6.64 4.51 -13.16
CA GLN A 163 6.95 4.05 -14.52
C GLN A 163 8.42 3.62 -14.62
N ASP A 164 9.33 4.41 -14.05
CA ASP A 164 10.75 4.11 -13.97
C ASP A 164 11.26 4.43 -12.55
N ALA A 165 11.54 3.38 -11.77
CA ALA A 165 12.00 3.51 -10.39
C ALA A 165 13.46 3.93 -10.33
N ALA A 166 14.25 3.46 -11.29
CA ALA A 166 15.66 3.76 -11.33
C ALA A 166 15.87 5.25 -11.63
N LEU A 167 15.06 5.87 -12.47
CA LEU A 167 15.23 7.27 -12.89
C LEU A 167 15.45 8.25 -11.73
N VAL A 168 14.74 8.08 -10.61
CA VAL A 168 14.79 9.00 -9.46
C VAL A 168 16.09 8.84 -8.66
N VAL A 169 16.62 7.62 -8.56
CA VAL A 169 17.73 7.27 -7.66
C VAL A 169 18.99 6.78 -8.35
N ARG A 170 18.99 6.67 -9.69
CA ARG A 170 20.03 6.01 -10.50
C ARG A 170 21.45 6.47 -10.23
N ASP A 171 21.65 7.75 -9.93
CA ASP A 171 22.99 8.33 -9.83
C ASP A 171 23.63 8.05 -8.46
N TYR A 172 22.86 7.52 -7.50
CA TYR A 172 23.28 7.30 -6.12
C TYR A 172 22.79 5.96 -5.54
N VAL A 173 22.62 4.96 -6.42
CA VAL A 173 22.46 3.54 -6.06
C VAL A 173 23.53 2.69 -6.76
N LYS A 174 23.73 1.46 -6.29
CA LYS A 174 24.72 0.51 -6.82
C LYS A 174 24.10 -0.50 -7.76
#